data_AF-A0A261BRJ6-F1
#
_entry.id   AF-A0A261BRJ6-F1
#
_cell.length_a   1.000
_cell.length_b   1.000
_cell.length_c   1.000
_cell.angle_alpha   90.00
_cell.angle_beta   90.00
_cell.angle_gamma   90.00
#
_symmetry.space_group_name_H-M   'P 1'
#
loop_
_entity.id
_entity.type
_entity.pdbx_description
1 polymer ?
#
loop_
_entity_poly.entity_id
_entity_poly.type
_entity_poly.pdbx_seq_one_letter_code
_entity_poly.pdbx_strand_id
1 'polypeptide(L)'
;MLNHEKLAGLIVFTFAFIGVVANWTVAILIRKLPSLKNSFGRLTASQSIGDAIHCTIFAFLFAPMCFFITNTKILVFLSWTCAILPSFYLYVYNDCSLFYIDDFWMFTFATTPICVKIVWYADFLKYNSIVVFIVIIDVITVSKVRSYKAHVAKTSSKSQFSRRQSAEMNFLKQACLQAVVFVCELITYFIISPKVDPSQRWLIFSLTTFAWVCVHMLDGIITLTFNKEFTQIIFRGRNTVTDYGVSRSNLSNLEATSNAASGLKY
;
A
#
# COMPACT_ATOMS: atom_id res chain seq x y z
N MET A 1 -15.26 -2.45 35.24
CA MET A 1 -15.84 -1.58 34.20
C MET A 1 -14.75 -1.21 33.22
N LEU A 2 -14.95 -1.43 31.92
CA LEU A 2 -13.99 -1.01 30.89
C LEU A 2 -14.07 0.52 30.76
N ASN A 3 -12.96 1.24 30.95
CA ASN A 3 -12.92 2.69 30.75
C ASN A 3 -13.31 3.03 29.30
N HIS A 4 -14.01 4.14 29.07
CA HIS A 4 -14.52 4.52 27.74
C HIS A 4 -13.43 4.54 26.64
N GLU A 5 -12.21 4.95 26.99
CA GLU A 5 -11.04 4.94 26.10
C GLU A 5 -10.63 3.53 25.67
N LYS A 6 -10.64 2.57 26.60
CA LYS A 6 -10.36 1.16 26.31
C LYS A 6 -11.45 0.55 25.44
N LEU A 7 -12.71 0.94 25.64
CA LEU A 7 -13.80 0.51 24.77
C LEU A 7 -13.65 1.06 23.35
N ALA A 8 -13.35 2.35 23.21
CA ALA A 8 -13.07 2.96 21.91
C ALA A 8 -11.87 2.30 21.22
N GLY A 9 -10.79 2.05 21.96
CA GLY A 9 -9.62 1.33 21.47
C GLY A 9 -9.94 -0.10 21.01
N LEU A 10 -10.81 -0.83 21.72
CA LEU A 10 -11.26 -2.17 21.31
C LEU A 10 -12.07 -2.14 20.00
N ILE A 11 -12.95 -1.15 19.84
CA ILE A 11 -13.72 -0.96 18.61
C ILE A 11 -12.77 -0.66 17.45
N VAL A 12 -11.85 0.30 17.63
CA VAL A 12 -10.85 0.65 16.61
C VAL A 12 -10.00 -0.57 16.26
N PHE A 13 -9.50 -1.32 17.25
CA PHE A 13 -8.72 -2.53 17.02
C PHE A 13 -9.48 -3.53 16.14
N THR A 14 -10.75 -3.78 16.45
CA THR A 14 -11.55 -4.79 15.75
C THR A 14 -11.73 -4.44 14.28
N PHE A 15 -12.14 -3.20 13.97
CA PHE A 15 -12.39 -2.77 12.60
C PHE A 15 -11.09 -2.56 11.81
N ALA A 16 -10.05 -2.01 12.46
CA ALA A 16 -8.74 -1.88 11.84
C ALA A 16 -8.15 -3.27 11.53
N PHE A 17 -8.31 -4.26 12.40
CA PHE A 17 -7.83 -5.63 12.15
C PHE A 17 -8.56 -6.29 10.97
N ILE A 18 -9.88 -6.09 10.83
CA ILE A 18 -10.60 -6.52 9.62
C ILE A 18 -10.01 -5.84 8.38
N GLY A 19 -9.73 -4.53 8.47
CA GLY A 19 -9.06 -3.77 7.42
C GLY A 19 -7.66 -4.29 7.06
N VAL A 20 -6.86 -4.70 8.05
CA VAL A 20 -5.55 -5.36 7.85
C VAL A 20 -5.74 -6.61 7.02
N VAL A 21 -6.64 -7.51 7.43
CA VAL A 21 -6.87 -8.78 6.74
C VAL A 21 -7.36 -8.54 5.32
N ALA A 22 -8.33 -7.65 5.12
CA ALA A 22 -8.89 -7.36 3.80
C ALA A 22 -7.84 -6.76 2.85
N ASN A 23 -7.16 -5.68 3.26
CA ASN A 23 -6.26 -4.94 2.40
C ASN A 23 -4.95 -5.69 2.10
N TRP A 24 -4.38 -6.43 3.06
CA TRP A 24 -3.24 -7.30 2.77
C TRP A 24 -3.63 -8.43 1.82
N THR A 25 -4.83 -9.00 1.95
CA THR A 25 -5.33 -10.02 1.02
C THR A 25 -5.44 -9.46 -0.39
N VAL A 26 -6.03 -8.27 -0.57
CA VAL A 26 -6.09 -7.57 -1.86
C VAL A 26 -4.69 -7.35 -2.43
N ALA A 27 -3.79 -6.78 -1.63
CA ALA A 27 -2.41 -6.48 -2.03
C ALA A 27 -1.64 -7.73 -2.50
N ILE A 28 -1.87 -8.88 -1.86
CA ILE A 28 -1.27 -10.17 -2.23
C ILE A 28 -1.91 -10.74 -3.49
N LEU A 29 -3.25 -10.77 -3.57
CA LEU A 29 -3.97 -11.36 -4.70
C LEU A 29 -3.72 -10.61 -6.00
N ILE A 30 -3.71 -9.27 -5.97
CA ILE A 30 -3.40 -8.45 -7.16
C ILE A 30 -2.03 -8.80 -7.74
N ARG A 31 -1.01 -8.96 -6.88
CA ARG A 31 0.35 -9.31 -7.31
C ARG A 31 0.44 -10.70 -7.92
N LYS A 32 -0.40 -11.62 -7.48
CA LYS A 32 -0.43 -13.02 -7.95
C LYS A 32 -1.20 -13.17 -9.26
N LEU A 33 -2.18 -12.30 -9.55
CA LEU A 33 -3.08 -12.47 -10.68
C LEU A 33 -2.55 -11.84 -11.97
N PRO A 34 -2.30 -12.63 -13.03
CA PRO A 34 -1.82 -12.11 -14.31
C PRO A 34 -2.81 -11.14 -14.97
N SER A 35 -4.12 -11.36 -14.79
CA SER A 35 -5.21 -10.52 -15.30
C SER A 35 -5.16 -9.08 -14.79
N LEU A 36 -4.54 -8.86 -13.63
CA LEU A 36 -4.43 -7.56 -12.96
C LEU A 36 -3.06 -6.90 -13.12
N LYS A 37 -2.18 -7.42 -13.98
CA LYS A 37 -0.90 -6.78 -14.31
C LYS A 37 -1.06 -5.56 -15.25
N ASN A 38 -2.20 -4.87 -15.16
CA ASN A 38 -2.54 -3.67 -15.91
C ASN A 38 -2.39 -2.41 -15.04
N SER A 39 -2.59 -1.21 -15.61
CA SER A 39 -2.47 0.06 -14.86
C SER A 39 -3.44 0.12 -13.67
N PHE A 40 -4.65 -0.42 -13.84
CA PHE A 40 -5.65 -0.46 -12.78
C PHE A 40 -5.18 -1.32 -11.60
N GLY A 41 -4.79 -2.57 -11.84
CA GLY A 41 -4.29 -3.43 -10.77
C GLY A 41 -3.05 -2.87 -10.09
N ARG A 42 -2.17 -2.14 -10.80
CA ARG A 42 -1.07 -1.42 -10.15
C ARG A 42 -1.56 -0.31 -9.21
N LEU A 43 -2.54 0.49 -9.64
CA LEU A 43 -3.13 1.55 -8.82
C LEU A 43 -3.81 0.96 -7.59
N THR A 44 -4.66 -0.05 -7.76
CA THR A 44 -5.36 -0.73 -6.66
C THR A 44 -4.38 -1.45 -5.73
N ALA A 45 -3.30 -2.03 -6.25
CA ALA A 45 -2.25 -2.58 -5.40
C ALA A 45 -1.65 -1.48 -4.53
N SER A 46 -1.28 -0.32 -5.11
CA SER A 46 -0.73 0.81 -4.36
C SER A 46 -1.69 1.29 -3.27
N GLN A 47 -2.95 1.51 -3.62
CA GLN A 47 -4.01 1.92 -2.70
C GLN A 47 -4.18 0.92 -1.54
N SER A 48 -4.39 -0.36 -1.86
CA SER A 48 -4.55 -1.40 -0.83
C SER A 48 -3.31 -1.57 0.07
N ILE A 49 -2.10 -1.33 -0.42
CA ILE A 49 -0.90 -1.33 0.44
C ILE A 49 -0.94 -0.16 1.42
N GLY A 50 -1.32 1.03 0.94
CA GLY A 50 -1.51 2.21 1.79
C GLY A 50 -2.54 1.94 2.88
N ASP A 51 -3.71 1.43 2.51
CA ASP A 51 -4.78 1.09 3.45
C ASP A 51 -4.39 -0.04 4.40
N ALA A 52 -3.64 -1.04 3.93
CA ALA A 52 -3.12 -2.12 4.76
C ALA A 52 -2.14 -1.60 5.82
N ILE A 53 -1.20 -0.73 5.42
CA ILE A 53 -0.26 -0.09 6.36
C ILE A 53 -1.02 0.77 7.36
N HIS A 54 -1.96 1.58 6.88
CA HIS A 54 -2.79 2.44 7.72
C HIS A 54 -3.56 1.64 8.76
N CYS A 55 -4.28 0.59 8.34
CA CYS A 55 -5.01 -0.31 9.24
C CYS A 55 -4.07 -1.04 10.21
N THR A 56 -2.86 -1.41 9.78
CA THR A 56 -1.85 -2.06 10.64
C THR A 56 -1.39 -1.10 11.74
N ILE A 57 -1.14 0.17 11.40
CA ILE A 57 -0.79 1.21 12.37
C ILE A 57 -1.95 1.41 13.36
N PHE A 58 -3.18 1.50 12.88
CA PHE A 58 -4.34 1.70 13.77
C PHE A 58 -4.58 0.50 14.69
N ALA A 59 -4.44 -0.73 14.20
CA ALA A 59 -4.65 -1.95 14.97
C ALA A 59 -3.52 -2.22 15.98
N PHE A 60 -2.25 -2.03 15.60
CA PHE A 60 -1.12 -2.49 16.41
C PHE A 60 -0.32 -1.38 17.10
N LEU A 61 -0.52 -0.12 16.70
CA LEU A 61 0.09 1.02 17.37
C LEU A 61 -0.96 1.87 18.07
N PHE A 62 -1.96 2.38 17.35
CA PHE A 62 -2.92 3.33 17.92
C PHE A 62 -3.85 2.69 18.97
N ALA A 63 -4.56 1.61 18.63
CA ALA A 63 -5.50 0.99 19.56
C ALA A 63 -4.84 0.47 20.85
N PRO A 64 -3.65 -0.17 20.82
CA PRO A 64 -2.94 -0.58 22.04
C PRO A 64 -2.54 0.58 22.95
N MET A 65 -2.34 1.80 22.44
CA MET A 65 -2.07 2.98 23.28
C MET A 65 -3.21 3.28 24.26
N CYS A 66 -4.46 2.96 23.90
CA CYS A 66 -5.62 3.09 24.78
C CYS A 66 -5.58 2.11 25.98
N PHE A 67 -4.74 1.07 25.92
CA PHE A 67 -4.60 0.05 26.97
C PHE A 67 -3.28 0.16 27.73
N PHE A 68 -2.20 0.59 27.06
CA PHE A 68 -0.84 0.53 27.57
C PHE A 68 -0.14 1.90 27.51
N ILE A 69 -0.38 2.73 28.52
CA ILE A 69 0.27 4.05 28.70
C ILE A 69 1.81 3.98 28.66
N THR A 70 2.40 2.88 29.14
CA THR A 70 3.85 2.64 29.10
C THR A 70 4.37 2.51 27.66
N ASN A 71 3.62 1.86 26.76
CA ASN A 71 4.02 1.70 25.35
C ASN A 71 4.03 3.04 24.62
N THR A 72 3.07 3.92 24.92
CA THR A 72 3.05 5.28 24.38
C THR A 72 4.27 6.09 24.81
N LYS A 73 4.66 6.03 26.09
CA LYS A 73 5.87 6.71 26.60
C LYS A 73 7.15 6.17 25.96
N ILE A 74 7.25 4.85 25.76
CA ILE A 74 8.39 4.23 25.09
C ILE A 74 8.45 4.67 23.61
N LEU A 75 7.33 4.69 22.88
CA LEU A 75 7.31 5.14 21.48
C LEU A 75 7.68 6.61 21.33
N VAL A 76 7.18 7.47 22.23
CA VAL A 76 7.57 8.88 22.27
C VAL A 76 9.05 9.01 22.58
N PHE A 77 9.55 8.31 23.59
CA PHE A 77 10.97 8.30 23.92
C PHE A 77 11.82 7.84 22.73
N LEU A 78 11.51 6.69 22.12
CA LEU A 78 12.22 6.17 20.95
C LEU A 78 12.20 7.15 19.77
N SER A 79 11.06 7.80 19.49
CA SER A 79 10.97 8.78 18.40
C SER A 79 11.89 9.98 18.65
N TRP A 80 11.89 10.54 19.86
CA TRP A 80 12.76 11.64 20.24
C TRP A 80 14.23 11.21 20.26
N THR A 81 14.53 10.03 20.78
CA THR A 81 15.87 9.45 20.82
C THR A 81 16.43 9.24 19.41
N CYS A 82 15.64 8.69 18.48
CA CYS A 82 16.04 8.51 17.08
C CYS A 82 16.26 9.83 16.33
N ALA A 83 15.57 10.91 16.72
CA ALA A 83 15.77 12.23 16.12
C ALA A 83 16.96 12.97 16.73
N ILE A 84 17.13 12.93 18.05
CA ILE A 84 18.13 13.73 18.77
C ILE A 84 19.50 13.05 18.75
N LEU A 85 19.60 11.73 18.94
CA LEU A 85 20.89 11.06 19.05
C LEU A 85 21.80 11.25 17.82
N PRO A 86 21.32 11.12 16.57
CA PRO A 86 22.18 11.34 15.41
C PRO A 86 22.68 12.78 15.32
N SER A 87 21.81 13.77 15.58
CA SER A 87 22.18 15.18 15.58
C SER A 87 23.15 15.52 16.73
N PHE A 88 22.94 14.98 17.92
CA PHE A 88 23.83 15.16 19.07
C PHE A 88 25.20 14.52 18.81
N TYR A 89 25.23 13.29 18.29
CA TYR A 89 26.47 12.62 17.94
C TYR A 89 27.26 13.38 16.87
N LEU A 90 26.58 13.92 15.84
CA LEU A 90 27.21 14.68 14.77
C LEU A 90 27.73 16.04 15.26
N TYR A 91 26.87 16.87 15.85
CA TYR A 91 27.18 18.27 16.14
C TYR A 91 27.83 18.51 17.51
N VAL A 92 27.49 17.71 18.52
CA VAL A 92 27.96 17.96 19.90
C VAL A 92 29.15 17.07 20.26
N TYR A 93 29.09 15.77 19.95
CA TYR A 93 30.16 14.84 20.34
C TYR A 93 31.37 14.88 19.39
N ASN A 94 31.14 14.88 18.08
CA ASN A 94 32.22 14.90 17.08
C ASN A 94 32.59 16.33 16.61
N ASP A 95 31.90 17.36 17.12
CA ASP A 95 32.09 18.77 16.75
C ASP A 95 32.07 19.01 15.22
N CYS A 96 31.21 18.27 14.51
CA CYS A 96 31.04 18.42 13.07
C CYS A 96 30.15 19.62 12.76
N SER A 97 30.63 20.81 13.08
CA SER A 97 29.94 22.07 12.82
C SER A 97 29.74 22.28 11.31
N LEU A 98 28.60 22.90 10.98
CA LEU A 98 28.25 23.31 9.62
C LEU A 98 28.59 24.80 9.49
N PHE A 99 29.53 25.13 8.60
CA PHE A 99 29.95 26.51 8.36
C PHE A 99 29.90 26.84 6.87
N TYR A 100 29.77 28.13 6.58
CA TYR A 100 29.69 28.64 5.22
C TYR A 100 31.09 28.95 4.68
N ILE A 101 31.38 28.55 3.44
CA ILE A 101 32.60 28.93 2.74
C ILE A 101 32.22 29.88 1.60
N ASP A 102 32.68 31.13 1.69
CA ASP A 102 32.38 32.19 0.73
C ASP A 102 32.92 31.89 -0.67
N ASP A 103 34.11 31.30 -0.78
CA ASP A 103 34.75 30.99 -2.06
C ASP A 103 33.94 30.03 -2.95
N PHE A 104 33.14 29.15 -2.33
CA PHE A 104 32.35 28.12 -3.01
C PHE A 104 30.84 28.32 -2.86
N TRP A 105 30.40 29.37 -2.16
CA TRP A 105 29.00 29.67 -1.90
C TRP A 105 28.21 28.46 -1.35
N MET A 106 28.81 27.74 -0.39
CA MET A 106 28.20 26.52 0.16
C MET A 106 28.41 26.38 1.67
N PHE A 107 27.44 25.75 2.33
CA PHE A 107 27.62 25.22 3.67
C PHE A 107 28.33 23.86 3.61
N THR A 108 29.41 23.71 4.36
CA THR A 108 30.11 22.43 4.50
C THR A 108 30.28 22.07 5.97
N PHE A 109 30.38 20.77 6.23
CA PHE A 109 30.76 20.27 7.53
C PHE A 109 32.28 20.37 7.73
N ALA A 110 32.71 20.41 9.00
CA ALA A 110 34.12 20.27 9.38
C ALA A 110 34.81 19.09 8.66
N THR A 111 35.99 19.35 8.12
CA THR A 111 36.73 18.40 7.26
C THR A 111 37.63 17.44 8.05
N THR A 112 37.31 17.20 9.33
CA THR A 112 38.06 16.22 10.14
C THR A 112 37.83 14.81 9.58
N PRO A 113 38.80 13.88 9.73
CA PRO A 113 38.65 12.52 9.20
C PRO A 113 37.41 11.76 9.72
N ILE A 114 36.92 12.13 10.91
CA ILE A 114 35.72 11.54 11.51
C ILE A 114 34.46 12.14 10.89
N CYS A 115 34.38 13.47 10.79
CA CYS A 115 33.22 14.16 10.20
C CYS A 115 33.03 13.79 8.73
N VAL A 116 34.12 13.73 7.95
CA VAL A 116 34.07 13.30 6.55
C VAL A 116 33.54 11.87 6.42
N LYS A 117 33.95 10.94 7.29
CA LYS A 117 33.41 9.57 7.31
C LYS A 117 31.91 9.57 7.65
N ILE A 118 31.48 10.31 8.66
CA ILE A 118 30.08 10.35 9.06
C ILE A 118 29.21 10.90 7.92
N VAL A 119 29.57 12.04 7.35
CA VAL A 119 28.84 12.64 6.22
C VAL A 119 28.81 11.67 5.02
N TRP A 120 29.92 10.98 4.74
CA TRP A 120 29.98 10.01 3.65
C TRP A 120 29.01 8.84 3.83
N TYR A 121 28.92 8.25 5.02
CA TYR A 121 28.08 7.07 5.24
C TYR A 121 26.64 7.42 5.63
N ALA A 122 26.43 8.39 6.52
CA ALA A 122 25.13 8.72 7.10
C ALA A 122 24.26 9.61 6.20
N ASP A 123 24.88 10.44 5.36
CA ASP A 123 24.19 11.30 4.41
C ASP A 123 24.38 10.79 2.99
N PHE A 124 25.60 10.85 2.46
CA PHE A 124 25.81 10.57 1.04
C PHE A 124 25.41 9.14 0.66
N LEU A 125 26.00 8.13 1.29
CA LEU A 125 25.72 6.72 0.93
C LEU A 125 24.27 6.33 1.25
N LYS A 126 23.74 6.73 2.42
CA LYS A 126 22.35 6.43 2.84
C LYS A 126 21.34 6.97 1.85
N TYR A 127 21.38 8.27 1.53
CA TYR A 127 20.39 8.88 0.64
C TYR A 127 20.56 8.40 -0.80
N ASN A 128 21.80 8.26 -1.30
CA ASN A 128 22.02 7.73 -2.65
C ASN A 128 21.57 6.26 -2.80
N SER A 129 21.77 5.42 -1.77
CA SER A 129 21.27 4.03 -1.81
C SER A 129 19.75 3.97 -1.88
N ILE A 130 19.06 4.83 -1.13
CA ILE A 130 17.60 4.94 -1.18
C ILE A 130 17.14 5.35 -2.59
N VAL A 131 17.78 6.36 -3.18
CA VAL A 131 17.46 6.83 -4.54
C VAL A 131 17.71 5.72 -5.57
N VAL A 132 18.83 5.01 -5.49
CA VAL A 132 19.13 3.88 -6.39
C VAL A 132 18.07 2.79 -6.26
N PHE A 133 17.65 2.46 -5.03
CA PHE A 133 16.61 1.47 -4.80
C PHE A 133 15.27 1.88 -5.42
N ILE A 134 14.89 3.15 -5.28
CA ILE A 134 13.69 3.73 -5.91
C ILE A 134 13.79 3.61 -7.44
N VAL A 135 14.92 4.00 -8.03
CA VAL A 135 15.13 3.91 -9.49
C VAL A 135 15.03 2.47 -9.99
N ILE A 136 15.61 1.50 -9.27
CA ILE A 136 15.49 0.08 -9.63
C ILE A 136 14.03 -0.37 -9.60
N ILE A 137 13.29 -0.03 -8.55
CA ILE A 137 11.86 -0.34 -8.44
C ILE A 137 11.09 0.26 -9.61
N ASP A 138 11.37 1.51 -9.97
CA ASP A 138 10.68 2.21 -11.05
C ASP A 138 11.00 1.58 -12.42
N VAL A 139 12.26 1.25 -12.69
CA VAL A 139 12.67 0.58 -13.94
C VAL A 139 12.02 -0.80 -14.06
N ILE A 140 12.02 -1.61 -12.99
CA ILE A 140 11.33 -2.91 -12.98
C ILE A 140 9.85 -2.71 -13.27
N THR A 141 9.24 -1.73 -12.61
CA THR A 141 7.83 -1.43 -12.71
C THR A 141 7.44 -1.00 -14.13
N VAL A 142 8.17 -0.07 -14.73
CA VAL A 142 7.95 0.39 -16.11
C VAL A 142 8.17 -0.74 -17.12
N SER A 143 9.24 -1.54 -16.96
CA SER A 143 9.56 -2.64 -17.86
C SER A 143 8.47 -3.71 -17.86
N LYS A 144 7.97 -4.08 -16.67
CA LYS A 144 6.87 -5.04 -16.51
C LYS A 144 5.57 -4.51 -17.13
N VAL A 145 5.29 -3.21 -17.01
CA VAL A 145 4.10 -2.58 -17.61
C VAL A 145 4.16 -2.59 -19.13
N ARG A 146 5.32 -2.24 -19.72
CA ARG A 146 5.50 -2.25 -21.18
C ARG A 146 5.41 -3.66 -21.74
N SER A 147 6.06 -4.63 -21.10
CA SER A 147 5.98 -6.05 -21.47
C SER A 147 4.54 -6.58 -21.41
N TYR A 148 3.79 -6.23 -20.37
CA TYR A 148 2.39 -6.62 -20.24
C TYR A 148 1.50 -6.00 -21.33
N LYS A 149 1.65 -4.71 -21.62
CA LYS A 149 0.89 -4.04 -22.69
C LYS A 149 1.17 -4.67 -24.07
N ALA A 150 2.43 -4.95 -24.37
CA ALA A 150 2.83 -5.60 -25.62
C ALA A 150 2.25 -7.02 -25.76
N HIS A 151 2.19 -7.77 -24.65
CA HIS A 151 1.62 -9.10 -24.64
C HIS A 151 0.09 -9.09 -24.83
N VAL A 152 -0.62 -8.17 -24.17
CA VAL A 152 -2.09 -8.08 -24.29
C VAL A 152 -2.54 -7.61 -25.68
N ALA A 153 -1.76 -6.77 -26.34
CA ALA A 153 -2.01 -6.33 -27.71
C ALA A 153 -1.95 -7.48 -28.74
N LYS A 154 -1.16 -8.53 -28.47
CA LYS A 154 -0.96 -9.66 -29.38
C LYS A 154 -1.98 -10.79 -29.25
N THR A 155 -2.81 -10.82 -28.20
CA THR A 155 -3.61 -12.01 -27.83
C THR A 155 -5.13 -11.77 -27.83
N SER A 156 -5.63 -10.59 -28.20
CA SER A 156 -7.05 -10.27 -27.95
C SER A 156 -8.04 -10.89 -28.96
N SER A 157 -8.89 -11.80 -28.45
CA SER A 157 -10.07 -12.38 -29.14
C SER A 157 -11.39 -11.65 -28.76
N LYS A 158 -12.43 -11.73 -29.60
CA LYS A 158 -13.78 -11.14 -29.35
C LYS A 158 -14.42 -11.58 -28.03
N SER A 159 -14.20 -12.81 -27.57
CA SER A 159 -14.73 -13.28 -26.27
C SER A 159 -14.02 -12.63 -25.09
N GLN A 160 -12.72 -12.35 -25.22
CA GLN A 160 -11.90 -11.66 -24.23
C GLN A 160 -12.30 -10.18 -24.07
N PHE A 161 -12.76 -9.54 -25.16
CA PHE A 161 -13.30 -8.18 -25.13
C PHE A 161 -14.54 -8.06 -24.22
N SER A 162 -15.51 -8.97 -24.35
CA SER A 162 -16.74 -8.96 -23.54
C SER A 162 -16.46 -9.17 -22.03
N ARG A 163 -15.53 -10.08 -21.70
CA ARG A 163 -15.12 -10.34 -20.31
C ARG A 163 -14.35 -9.17 -19.72
N ARG A 164 -13.51 -8.51 -20.53
CA ARG A 164 -12.78 -7.31 -20.15
C ARG A 164 -13.73 -6.14 -19.89
N GLN A 165 -14.75 -5.94 -20.73
CA GLN A 165 -15.76 -4.90 -20.54
C GLN A 165 -16.56 -5.10 -19.24
N SER A 166 -16.92 -6.35 -18.89
CA SER A 166 -17.56 -6.64 -17.61
C SER A 166 -16.65 -6.38 -16.41
N ALA A 167 -15.35 -6.68 -16.52
CA ALA A 167 -14.37 -6.36 -15.49
C ALA A 167 -14.15 -4.85 -15.33
N GLU A 168 -14.09 -4.11 -16.44
CA GLU A 168 -14.01 -2.63 -16.45
C GLU A 168 -15.26 -2.00 -15.81
N MET A 169 -16.45 -2.55 -16.03
CA MET A 169 -17.68 -2.11 -15.36
C MET A 169 -17.66 -2.38 -13.85
N ASN A 170 -17.19 -3.56 -13.42
CA ASN A 170 -17.08 -3.85 -11.97
C ASN A 170 -16.04 -2.96 -11.30
N PHE A 171 -14.95 -2.64 -12.01
CA PHE A 171 -13.98 -1.64 -11.55
C PHE A 171 -14.63 -0.27 -11.35
N LEU A 172 -15.40 0.21 -12.33
CA LEU A 172 -16.07 1.50 -12.22
C LEU A 172 -16.99 1.54 -10.99
N LYS A 173 -17.75 0.47 -10.76
CA LYS A 173 -18.61 0.33 -9.57
C LYS A 173 -17.82 0.33 -8.27
N GLN A 174 -16.69 -0.39 -8.23
CA GLN A 174 -15.77 -0.40 -7.08
C GLN A 174 -15.30 1.01 -6.76
N ALA A 175 -14.71 1.71 -7.73
CA ALA A 175 -14.14 3.04 -7.55
C ALA A 175 -15.21 4.07 -7.15
N CYS A 176 -16.40 4.00 -7.75
CA CYS A 176 -17.53 4.86 -7.40
C CYS A 176 -17.99 4.64 -5.95
N LEU A 177 -18.11 3.38 -5.51
CA LEU A 177 -18.53 3.07 -4.16
C LEU A 177 -17.47 3.47 -3.11
N GLN A 178 -16.19 3.25 -3.40
CA GLN A 178 -15.08 3.74 -2.57
C GLN A 178 -15.12 5.26 -2.42
N ALA A 179 -15.32 5.99 -3.53
CA ALA A 179 -15.42 7.45 -3.51
C ALA A 179 -16.62 7.94 -2.69
N VAL A 180 -17.78 7.31 -2.81
CA VAL A 180 -18.96 7.65 -1.99
C VAL A 180 -18.68 7.45 -0.51
N VAL A 181 -18.09 6.32 -0.13
CA VAL A 181 -17.73 6.03 1.26
C VAL A 181 -16.75 7.06 1.81
N PHE A 182 -15.73 7.43 1.04
CA PHE A 182 -14.75 8.46 1.42
C PHE A 182 -15.40 9.85 1.56
N VAL A 183 -16.26 10.25 0.62
CA VAL A 183 -16.97 11.54 0.71
C VAL A 183 -17.91 11.59 1.90
N CYS A 184 -18.61 10.49 2.21
CA CYS A 184 -19.45 10.40 3.40
C CYS A 184 -18.64 10.65 4.68
N GLU A 185 -17.44 10.08 4.78
CA GLU A 185 -16.55 10.31 5.92
C GLU A 185 -16.10 11.77 6.02
N LEU A 186 -15.70 12.40 4.92
CA LEU A 186 -15.33 13.81 4.92
C LEU A 186 -16.49 14.71 5.38
N ILE A 187 -17.71 14.39 4.96
CA ILE A 187 -18.91 15.11 5.41
C ILE A 187 -19.15 14.88 6.91
N THR A 188 -19.07 13.63 7.39
CA THR A 188 -19.27 13.35 8.81
C THR A 188 -18.21 14.01 9.68
N TYR A 189 -16.95 14.02 9.24
CA TYR A 189 -15.82 14.59 9.99
C TYR A 189 -15.83 16.13 9.97
N PHE A 190 -15.89 16.76 8.80
CA PHE A 190 -15.70 18.21 8.67
C PHE A 190 -16.99 19.03 8.76
N ILE A 191 -18.15 18.45 8.44
CA ILE A 191 -19.42 19.21 8.35
C ILE A 191 -20.34 18.89 9.52
N ILE A 192 -20.48 17.61 9.89
CA ILE A 192 -21.44 17.15 10.90
C ILE A 192 -20.82 17.17 12.30
N SER A 193 -19.67 16.53 12.50
CA SER A 193 -19.05 16.39 13.83
C SER A 193 -18.83 17.72 14.57
N PRO A 194 -18.42 18.84 13.93
CA PRO A 194 -18.22 20.11 14.62
C PRO A 194 -19.52 20.75 15.14
N LYS A 195 -20.68 20.30 14.65
CA LYS A 195 -22.01 20.79 15.04
C LYS A 195 -22.65 19.94 16.14
N VAL A 196 -22.05 18.80 16.47
CA VAL A 196 -22.55 17.90 17.51
C VAL A 196 -22.15 18.42 18.89
N ASP A 197 -23.08 18.37 19.84
CA ASP A 197 -22.83 18.73 21.22
C ASP A 197 -21.66 17.89 21.80
N PRO A 198 -20.62 18.51 22.40
CA PRO A 198 -19.48 17.82 23.01
C PRO A 198 -19.84 16.77 24.09
N SER A 199 -21.03 16.88 24.69
CA SER A 199 -21.55 15.86 25.63
C SER A 199 -21.82 14.52 24.94
N GLN A 200 -22.09 14.50 23.63
CA GLN A 200 -22.37 13.31 22.82
C GLN A 200 -21.08 12.65 22.29
N ARG A 201 -20.21 12.26 23.21
CA ARG A 201 -18.86 11.71 22.93
C ARG A 201 -18.87 10.53 21.94
N TRP A 202 -19.83 9.61 22.08
CA TRP A 202 -19.95 8.43 21.21
C TRP A 202 -20.42 8.77 19.80
N LEU A 203 -21.25 9.81 19.64
CA LEU A 203 -21.65 10.29 18.31
C LEU A 203 -20.46 10.95 17.62
N ILE A 204 -19.71 11.80 18.33
CA ILE A 204 -18.49 12.42 17.80
C ILE A 204 -17.46 11.36 17.40
N PHE A 205 -17.18 10.38 18.26
CA PHE A 205 -16.30 9.25 17.95
C PHE A 205 -16.77 8.48 16.70
N SER A 206 -18.07 8.24 16.59
CA SER A 206 -18.68 7.53 15.45
C SER A 206 -18.48 8.28 14.14
N LEU A 207 -18.67 9.60 14.14
CA LEU A 207 -18.56 10.48 12.98
C LEU A 207 -17.11 10.81 12.57
N THR A 208 -16.14 10.52 13.45
CA THR A 208 -14.73 10.87 13.25
C THR A 208 -13.85 9.62 13.17
N THR A 209 -13.19 9.22 14.26
CA THR A 209 -12.20 8.13 14.28
C THR A 209 -12.79 6.80 13.82
N PHE A 210 -14.01 6.47 14.23
CA PHE A 210 -14.64 5.22 13.82
C PHE A 210 -14.98 5.24 12.31
N ALA A 211 -15.55 6.32 11.80
CA ALA A 211 -15.81 6.49 10.37
C ALA A 211 -14.51 6.39 9.55
N TRP A 212 -13.44 7.05 9.98
CA TRP A 212 -12.12 7.01 9.34
C TRP A 212 -11.57 5.57 9.20
N VAL A 213 -11.60 4.81 10.30
CA VAL A 213 -11.18 3.39 10.28
C VAL A 213 -12.09 2.55 9.38
N CYS A 214 -13.40 2.83 9.40
CA CYS A 214 -14.35 2.13 8.54
C CYS A 214 -14.11 2.37 7.06
N VAL A 215 -13.73 3.58 6.64
CA VAL A 215 -13.42 3.89 5.23
C VAL A 215 -12.28 2.99 4.72
N HIS A 216 -11.17 2.93 5.44
CA HIS A 216 -10.02 2.11 5.03
C HIS A 216 -10.30 0.60 5.10
N MET A 217 -11.13 0.16 6.06
CA MET A 217 -11.62 -1.22 6.09
C MET A 217 -12.52 -1.53 4.88
N LEU A 218 -13.46 -0.64 4.58
CA LEU A 218 -14.42 -0.80 3.49
C LEU A 218 -13.73 -0.76 2.13
N ASP A 219 -12.65 0.01 1.96
CA ASP A 219 -11.88 0.02 0.71
C ASP A 219 -11.45 -1.39 0.29
N GLY A 220 -10.85 -2.13 1.23
CA GLY A 220 -10.44 -3.52 1.03
C GLY A 220 -11.61 -4.46 0.80
N ILE A 221 -12.70 -4.34 1.58
CA ILE A 221 -13.90 -5.20 1.44
C ILE A 221 -14.59 -4.97 0.09
N ILE A 222 -14.77 -3.72 -0.31
CA ILE A 222 -15.36 -3.34 -1.61
C ILE A 222 -14.48 -3.93 -2.72
N THR A 223 -13.17 -3.75 -2.64
CA THR A 223 -12.23 -4.32 -3.61
C THR A 223 -12.35 -5.84 -3.70
N LEU A 224 -12.40 -6.56 -2.58
CA LEU A 224 -12.58 -8.02 -2.57
C LEU A 224 -13.92 -8.47 -3.19
N THR A 225 -14.98 -7.69 -2.98
CA THR A 225 -16.34 -8.02 -3.43
C THR A 225 -16.50 -7.81 -4.93
N PHE A 226 -15.97 -6.71 -5.47
CA PHE A 226 -16.13 -6.37 -6.89
C PHE A 226 -15.13 -7.10 -7.81
N ASN A 227 -14.09 -7.72 -7.24
CA ASN A 227 -13.15 -8.55 -7.99
C ASN A 227 -13.50 -10.04 -7.86
N LYS A 228 -14.36 -10.53 -8.77
CA LYS A 228 -14.83 -11.92 -8.78
C LYS A 228 -13.70 -12.96 -8.80
N GLU A 229 -12.56 -12.65 -9.42
CA GLU A 229 -11.38 -13.54 -9.40
C GLU A 229 -10.81 -13.71 -7.99
N PHE A 230 -10.86 -12.67 -7.14
CA PHE A 230 -10.46 -12.77 -5.73
C PHE A 230 -11.43 -13.66 -4.96
N THR A 231 -12.73 -13.39 -5.10
CA THR A 231 -13.77 -14.19 -4.45
C THR A 231 -13.66 -15.67 -4.85
N GLN A 232 -13.41 -15.96 -6.12
CA GLN A 232 -13.19 -17.33 -6.58
C GLN A 232 -11.95 -17.98 -5.95
N ILE A 233 -10.82 -17.27 -5.85
CA ILE A 233 -9.60 -17.83 -5.24
C ILE A 233 -9.80 -18.08 -3.74
N ILE A 234 -10.45 -17.15 -3.04
CA ILE A 234 -10.68 -17.21 -1.59
C ILE A 234 -11.67 -18.33 -1.25
N PHE A 235 -12.77 -18.44 -1.98
CA PHE A 235 -13.86 -19.37 -1.64
C PHE A 235 -13.79 -20.72 -2.37
N ARG A 236 -13.12 -20.85 -3.52
CA ARG A 236 -13.06 -22.12 -4.29
C ARG A 236 -11.75 -22.89 -4.20
N GLY A 237 -10.72 -22.39 -3.50
CA GLY A 237 -9.49 -23.14 -3.23
C GLY A 237 -8.74 -23.60 -4.49
N ARG A 238 -7.70 -22.86 -4.88
CA ARG A 238 -6.53 -23.29 -5.69
C ARG A 238 -6.73 -23.96 -7.08
N ASN A 239 -7.92 -24.24 -7.59
CA ASN A 239 -8.04 -24.94 -8.88
C ASN A 239 -7.98 -24.04 -10.13
N THR A 240 -8.23 -22.73 -10.01
CA THR A 240 -8.25 -21.81 -11.17
C THR A 240 -6.87 -21.36 -11.66
N VAL A 241 -5.85 -21.33 -10.79
CA VAL A 241 -4.48 -20.93 -11.19
C VAL A 241 -3.83 -22.03 -12.02
N THR A 242 -4.08 -23.30 -11.68
CA THR A 242 -3.66 -24.47 -12.46
C THR A 242 -4.47 -24.61 -13.75
N ASP A 243 -5.79 -24.40 -13.75
CA ASP A 243 -6.61 -24.49 -14.97
C ASP A 243 -6.22 -23.45 -16.03
N TYR A 244 -5.89 -22.22 -15.61
CA TYR A 244 -5.36 -21.20 -16.53
C TYR A 244 -3.97 -21.54 -17.08
N GLY A 245 -3.14 -22.26 -16.31
CA GLY A 245 -1.83 -22.74 -16.75
C GLY A 245 -1.94 -23.91 -17.73
N VAL A 246 -2.79 -24.89 -17.41
CA VAL A 246 -3.02 -26.12 -18.21
C VAL A 246 -3.75 -25.83 -19.53
N SER A 247 -4.75 -24.94 -19.51
CA SER A 247 -5.43 -24.53 -20.74
C SER A 247 -4.50 -23.79 -21.70
N ARG A 248 -3.43 -23.16 -21.20
CA ARG A 248 -2.45 -22.42 -21.99
C ARG A 248 -1.33 -23.32 -22.52
N SER A 249 -0.89 -24.33 -21.76
CA SER A 249 0.07 -25.34 -22.24
C SER A 249 -0.53 -26.21 -23.34
N ASN A 250 -1.82 -26.55 -23.23
CA ASN A 250 -2.51 -27.31 -24.28
C ASN A 250 -2.65 -26.49 -25.57
N LEU A 251 -2.87 -25.17 -25.46
CA LEU A 251 -2.94 -24.27 -26.62
C LEU A 251 -1.57 -24.08 -27.30
N SER A 252 -0.48 -23.94 -26.53
CA SER A 252 0.87 -23.87 -27.09
C SER A 252 1.32 -25.17 -27.73
N ASN A 253 0.89 -26.32 -27.20
CA ASN A 253 1.17 -27.63 -27.81
C ASN A 253 0.41 -27.80 -29.13
N LEU A 254 -0.84 -27.32 -29.21
CA LEU A 254 -1.62 -27.31 -30.46
C LEU A 254 -1.00 -26.42 -31.53
N GLU A 255 -0.54 -25.21 -31.17
CA GLU A 255 0.16 -24.30 -32.10
C GLU A 255 1.52 -24.87 -32.56
N ALA A 256 2.27 -25.53 -31.67
CA ALA A 256 3.52 -26.20 -32.03
C ALA A 256 3.30 -27.36 -33.01
N THR A 257 2.25 -28.17 -32.80
CA THR A 257 1.89 -29.26 -33.72
C THR A 257 1.38 -28.75 -35.08
N SER A 258 0.65 -27.63 -35.09
CA SER A 258 0.19 -26.99 -36.33
C SER A 258 1.34 -26.44 -37.16
N ASN A 259 2.36 -25.84 -36.52
CA ASN A 259 3.52 -25.28 -37.20
C ASN A 259 4.52 -26.36 -37.67
N ALA A 260 4.60 -27.49 -36.97
CA ALA A 260 5.36 -28.65 -37.44
C ALA A 260 4.70 -29.31 -38.66
N ALA A 261 3.36 -29.35 -38.73
CA ALA A 261 2.62 -29.88 -39.86
C ALA A 261 2.68 -28.99 -41.12
N SER A 262 2.87 -27.67 -40.97
CA SER A 262 3.02 -26.75 -42.11
C SER A 262 4.46 -26.67 -42.64
N GLY A 263 5.46 -27.04 -41.85
CA GLY A 263 6.88 -27.09 -42.26
C GLY A 263 7.29 -28.32 -43.08
N LEU A 264 6.41 -29.32 -43.23
CA LEU A 264 6.65 -30.54 -44.01
C LEU A 264 6.10 -30.48 -45.45
N LYS A 265 5.65 -29.30 -45.90
CA LYS A 265 5.19 -29.07 -47.28
C LYS A 265 6.07 -28.05 -47.99
N TYR A 266 7.36 -28.34 -48.17
CA TYR A 266 8.19 -27.80 -49.27
C TYR A 266 9.34 -28.77 -49.54
#